data_AF-A0A0W4ZFM4-F1
#
_entry.id   AF-A0A0W4ZFM4-F1
#
_cell.length_a   1.000
_cell.length_b   1.000
_cell.length_c   1.000
_cell.angle_alpha   90.00
_cell.angle_beta   90.00
_cell.angle_gamma   90.00
#
_symmetry.space_group_name_H-M   'P 1'
#
loop_
_entity.id
_entity.type
_entity.pdbx_description
1 polymer ?
#
loop_
_entity_poly.entity_id
_entity_poly.type
_entity_poly.pdbx_seq_one_letter_code
_entity_poly.pdbx_strand_id
1 'polypeptide(L)'
;MIRQKQLTLLNNIQNSIHTAFTRVFCQWVSITRLGQIRCFTDMPKYSIDSENVTKHSSKQSERLYDLYGPFSNAELPKPEAFSKLPPNVQAAYLEPLRRPARYGIITCSLQMRSFEVHRLAFFADFSMRAAYYIGLCASGPVPLPKRIERWTVPRGPFVHSKSKENFERITYKRLITIKDGHPRVVDTWLAYLAKHVMSGIGMKAHVFRYEAIMQEKERDSKMPEEKH
;
A
#
# COMPACT_ATOMS: atom_id res chain seq x y z
N MET A 1 74.40 20.05 -2.70
CA MET A 1 74.36 19.67 -4.13
C MET A 1 73.70 18.30 -4.39
N ILE A 2 72.74 17.85 -3.56
CA ILE A 2 72.09 16.52 -3.71
C ILE A 2 70.54 16.61 -3.64
N ARG A 3 69.97 17.79 -3.35
CA ARG A 3 68.49 17.99 -3.25
C ARG A 3 67.82 18.64 -4.46
N GLN A 4 68.53 18.86 -5.57
CA GLN A 4 67.95 19.46 -6.79
C GLN A 4 67.78 18.48 -7.97
N LYS A 5 68.22 17.22 -7.85
CA LYS A 5 68.11 16.22 -8.93
C LYS A 5 66.90 15.29 -8.84
N GLN A 6 66.07 15.36 -7.79
CA GLN A 6 64.86 14.53 -7.67
C GLN A 6 63.55 15.23 -8.08
N LEU A 7 63.55 16.56 -8.25
CA LEU A 7 62.35 17.32 -8.64
C LEU A 7 62.19 17.49 -10.17
N THR A 8 63.18 17.08 -10.96
CA THR A 8 63.14 17.19 -12.43
C THR A 8 62.64 15.92 -13.15
N LEU A 9 62.46 14.80 -12.44
CA LEU A 9 61.99 13.53 -13.01
C LEU A 9 60.48 13.29 -12.89
N LEU A 10 59.75 14.07 -12.08
CA LEU A 10 58.28 13.95 -11.95
C LEU A 10 57.49 14.92 -12.84
N ASN A 11 58.10 16.00 -13.33
CA ASN A 11 57.41 16.97 -14.20
C ASN A 11 57.48 16.64 -15.70
N ASN A 12 58.18 15.58 -16.09
CA ASN A 12 58.37 15.19 -17.50
C ASN A 12 57.48 14.01 -17.95
N ILE A 13 56.56 13.55 -17.08
CA ILE A 13 55.62 12.46 -17.38
C ILE A 13 54.17 12.99 -17.49
N GLN A 14 53.86 14.20 -16.99
CA GLN A 14 52.52 14.79 -17.12
C GLN A 14 52.31 15.65 -18.38
N ASN A 15 53.37 16.05 -19.09
CA ASN A 15 53.24 16.90 -20.29
C ASN A 15 53.20 16.13 -21.63
N SER A 16 53.08 14.80 -21.58
CA SER A 16 53.01 13.93 -22.76
C SER A 16 51.61 13.38 -23.09
N ILE A 17 50.56 13.88 -22.43
CA ILE A 17 49.18 13.42 -22.66
C ILE A 17 48.31 14.51 -23.32
N HIS A 18 48.84 15.71 -23.55
CA HIS A 18 48.03 16.85 -24.00
C HIS A 18 48.10 17.22 -25.49
N THR A 19 48.92 16.54 -26.31
CA THR A 19 49.07 16.88 -27.73
C THR A 19 49.38 15.66 -28.60
N ALA A 20 48.37 14.84 -28.88
CA ALA A 20 48.30 14.00 -30.07
C ALA A 20 46.91 13.38 -30.15
N PHE A 21 45.96 14.04 -30.82
CA PHE A 21 44.98 13.45 -31.74
C PHE A 21 43.93 14.49 -32.15
N THR A 22 44.35 15.46 -32.96
CA THR A 22 43.45 16.22 -33.83
C THR A 22 43.58 15.69 -35.25
N ARG A 23 42.42 15.53 -35.90
CA ARG A 23 42.18 15.35 -37.35
C ARG A 23 42.40 13.97 -37.97
N VAL A 24 41.30 13.19 -38.00
CA VAL A 24 40.81 12.61 -39.25
C VAL A 24 39.32 12.95 -39.36
N PHE A 25 38.96 13.50 -40.50
CA PHE A 25 37.72 14.18 -40.84
C PHE A 25 37.00 13.33 -41.90
N CYS A 26 35.70 13.04 -41.70
CA CYS A 26 34.74 12.48 -42.68
C CYS A 26 35.08 11.08 -43.27
N GLN A 27 34.18 10.13 -43.53
CA GLN A 27 32.74 10.16 -43.79
C GLN A 27 32.19 8.72 -43.66
N TRP A 28 30.92 8.60 -43.27
CA TRP A 28 29.96 7.50 -43.55
C TRP A 28 29.65 6.40 -42.50
N VAL A 29 28.40 6.52 -42.03
CA VAL A 29 27.43 5.54 -41.51
C VAL A 29 27.42 5.25 -40.00
N SER A 30 26.59 6.06 -39.32
CA SER A 30 25.58 5.71 -38.31
C SER A 30 25.91 4.70 -37.22
N ILE A 31 25.89 5.14 -35.95
CA ILE A 31 24.94 4.68 -34.91
C ILE A 31 25.18 5.46 -33.60
N THR A 32 24.07 5.99 -33.10
CA THR A 32 23.84 6.77 -31.90
C THR A 32 24.10 6.00 -30.59
N ARG A 33 24.73 6.63 -29.58
CA ARG A 33 24.08 7.09 -28.33
C ARG A 33 25.08 7.44 -27.22
N LEU A 34 24.88 8.64 -26.69
CA LEU A 34 25.50 9.23 -25.51
C LEU A 34 25.28 8.37 -24.25
N GLY A 35 26.37 7.89 -23.67
CA GLY A 35 26.40 7.33 -22.31
C GLY A 35 26.48 8.44 -21.28
N GLN A 36 25.34 9.05 -20.96
CA GLN A 36 25.17 9.87 -19.76
C GLN A 36 24.90 8.94 -18.58
N ILE A 37 25.71 9.07 -17.53
CA ILE A 37 25.45 8.51 -16.21
C ILE A 37 24.13 9.10 -15.72
N ARG A 38 23.05 8.31 -15.78
CA ARG A 38 21.75 8.72 -15.24
C ARG A 38 21.79 8.58 -13.73
N CYS A 39 21.69 9.71 -13.05
CA CYS A 39 21.20 9.77 -11.68
C CYS A 39 19.87 9.01 -11.63
N PHE A 40 19.76 8.02 -10.75
CA PHE A 40 18.55 7.25 -10.49
C PHE A 40 17.52 8.13 -9.76
N THR A 41 17.02 9.16 -10.45
CA THR A 41 15.95 10.05 -10.01
C THR A 41 14.88 10.12 -11.08
N ASP A 42 14.51 8.99 -11.67
CA ASP A 42 13.24 8.86 -12.39
C ASP A 42 12.23 8.26 -11.42
N MET A 43 11.78 9.07 -10.46
CA MET A 43 10.45 8.87 -9.86
C MET A 43 9.47 8.97 -11.04
N PRO A 44 8.70 7.91 -11.38
CA PRO A 44 7.70 8.03 -12.41
C PRO A 44 6.75 9.13 -11.97
N LYS A 45 6.69 10.22 -12.73
CA LYS A 45 5.61 11.19 -12.62
C LYS A 45 4.34 10.40 -12.83
N TYR A 46 3.64 10.08 -11.74
CA TYR A 46 2.36 9.42 -11.79
C TYR A 46 1.38 10.46 -12.32
N SER A 47 1.27 10.56 -13.64
CA SER A 47 0.10 11.16 -14.26
C SER A 47 -1.09 10.37 -13.73
N ILE A 48 -2.03 11.07 -13.12
CA ILE A 48 -3.31 10.49 -12.78
C ILE A 48 -3.98 10.27 -14.14
N ASP A 49 -3.83 9.07 -14.70
CA ASP A 49 -4.57 8.66 -15.89
C ASP A 49 -6.04 8.57 -15.47
N SER A 50 -6.75 9.70 -15.61
CA SER A 50 -8.15 9.90 -15.23
C SER A 50 -9.12 8.91 -15.90
N GLU A 51 -8.65 8.18 -16.91
CA GLU A 51 -9.43 7.24 -17.71
C GLU A 51 -9.56 5.84 -17.09
N ASN A 52 -8.65 5.44 -16.19
CA ASN A 52 -8.69 4.12 -15.54
C ASN A 52 -9.40 4.12 -14.17
N VAL A 53 -9.63 5.30 -13.60
CA VAL A 53 -10.37 5.48 -12.33
C VAL A 53 -11.88 5.33 -12.54
N THR A 54 -12.39 5.73 -13.70
CA THR A 54 -13.83 5.86 -13.97
C THR A 54 -14.54 4.55 -14.34
N LYS A 55 -13.83 3.57 -14.91
CA LYS A 55 -14.48 2.34 -15.44
C LYS A 55 -14.60 1.20 -14.43
N HIS A 56 -13.77 1.16 -13.40
CA HIS A 56 -13.83 0.16 -12.33
C HIS A 56 -14.62 0.60 -11.10
N SER A 57 -14.83 1.92 -10.94
CA SER A 57 -15.51 2.52 -9.79
C SER A 57 -17.03 2.36 -9.84
N SER A 58 -17.67 2.56 -11.00
CA SER A 58 -19.14 2.67 -11.09
C SER A 58 -19.93 1.45 -10.60
N LYS A 59 -19.55 0.22 -10.99
CA LYS A 59 -20.34 -0.98 -10.66
C LYS A 59 -20.16 -1.50 -9.22
N GLN A 60 -19.06 -1.17 -8.56
CA GLN A 60 -18.81 -1.57 -7.16
C GLN A 60 -19.26 -0.51 -6.17
N SER A 61 -19.19 0.77 -6.55
CA SER A 61 -19.68 1.89 -5.76
C SER A 61 -21.22 1.87 -5.69
N GLU A 62 -21.92 1.58 -6.79
CA GLU A 62 -23.39 1.43 -6.82
C GLU A 62 -23.91 0.43 -5.76
N ARG A 63 -23.27 -0.73 -5.60
CA ARG A 63 -23.66 -1.72 -4.55
C ARG A 63 -23.34 -1.28 -3.12
N LEU A 64 -22.40 -0.36 -2.94
CA LEU A 64 -22.04 0.21 -1.63
C LEU A 64 -23.02 1.31 -1.22
N TYR A 65 -23.58 2.06 -2.18
CA TYR A 65 -24.62 3.08 -1.95
C TYR A 65 -25.98 2.47 -1.60
N ASP A 66 -26.33 1.30 -2.16
CA ASP A 66 -27.61 0.62 -1.84
C ASP A 66 -27.66 0.00 -0.42
N LEU A 67 -26.51 -0.26 0.19
CA LEU A 67 -26.39 -0.87 1.54
C LEU A 67 -26.24 0.16 2.67
N TYR A 68 -26.03 1.43 2.31
CA TYR A 68 -25.83 2.56 3.22
C TYR A 68 -26.81 3.65 2.82
N GLY A 69 -28.05 3.58 3.31
CA GLY A 69 -28.91 4.77 3.31
C GLY A 69 -28.18 5.97 3.92
N PRO A 70 -28.55 7.20 3.54
CA PRO A 70 -27.69 8.38 3.62
C PRO A 70 -27.42 8.75 5.08
N PHE A 71 -26.32 8.25 5.64
CA PHE A 71 -25.79 8.78 6.89
C PHE A 71 -24.91 10.00 6.59
N SER A 72 -25.58 10.98 5.99
CA SER A 72 -25.26 12.40 5.79
C SER A 72 -25.77 12.80 4.41
N ASN A 73 -26.82 13.61 4.39
CA ASN A 73 -27.14 14.46 3.24
C ASN A 73 -26.08 15.57 3.10
N ALA A 74 -24.80 15.25 3.28
CA ALA A 74 -23.70 16.17 3.05
C ALA A 74 -23.54 16.28 1.54
N GLU A 75 -24.35 17.14 0.95
CA GLU A 75 -24.25 17.56 -0.43
C GLU A 75 -22.78 17.88 -0.73
N LEU A 76 -22.21 17.23 -1.73
CA LEU A 76 -20.83 17.48 -2.13
C LEU A 76 -20.65 19.00 -2.29
N PRO A 77 -19.56 19.59 -1.75
CA PRO A 77 -19.32 21.01 -1.93
C PRO A 77 -19.34 21.33 -3.43
N LYS A 78 -19.94 22.46 -3.80
CA LYS A 78 -20.01 22.92 -5.20
C LYS A 78 -18.64 22.75 -5.88
N PRO A 79 -18.57 22.29 -7.14
CA PRO A 79 -17.31 21.91 -7.79
C PRO A 79 -16.27 23.03 -7.80
N GLU A 80 -16.71 24.29 -7.86
CA GLU A 80 -15.87 25.49 -7.77
C GLU A 80 -15.20 25.69 -6.40
N ALA A 81 -15.87 25.26 -5.32
CA ALA A 81 -15.31 25.30 -3.98
C ALA A 81 -14.33 24.14 -3.76
N PHE A 82 -14.60 22.97 -4.36
CA PHE A 82 -13.78 21.77 -4.24
C PHE A 82 -12.36 21.95 -4.81
N SER A 83 -12.23 22.60 -5.97
CA SER A 83 -10.93 22.83 -6.63
C SER A 83 -9.99 23.75 -5.82
N LYS A 84 -10.54 24.59 -4.95
CA LYS A 84 -9.77 25.52 -4.08
C LYS A 84 -9.23 24.86 -2.82
N LEU A 85 -9.75 23.70 -2.44
CA LEU A 85 -9.31 22.98 -1.24
C LEU A 85 -7.92 22.36 -1.46
N PRO A 86 -7.12 22.16 -0.40
CA PRO A 86 -5.85 21.46 -0.55
C PRO A 86 -6.07 19.96 -0.90
N PRO A 87 -5.13 19.30 -1.60
CA PRO A 87 -5.33 17.95 -2.14
C PRO A 87 -5.65 16.88 -1.09
N ASN A 88 -5.16 17.02 0.14
CA ASN A 88 -5.46 16.12 1.25
C ASN A 88 -6.94 16.20 1.68
N VAL A 89 -7.48 17.42 1.75
CA VAL A 89 -8.89 17.66 2.08
C VAL A 89 -9.77 17.17 0.92
N GLN A 90 -9.37 17.45 -0.33
CA GLN A 90 -10.04 16.91 -1.51
C GLN A 90 -10.11 15.38 -1.47
N ALA A 91 -8.99 14.71 -1.19
CA ALA A 91 -8.92 13.26 -1.13
C ALA A 91 -9.84 12.66 -0.06
N ALA A 92 -10.11 13.36 1.05
CA ALA A 92 -11.02 12.90 2.10
C ALA A 92 -12.47 12.79 1.61
N TYR A 93 -12.92 13.69 0.74
CA TYR A 93 -14.27 13.65 0.15
C TYR A 93 -14.37 12.66 -1.02
N LEU A 94 -13.26 12.33 -1.66
CA LEU A 94 -13.22 11.40 -2.79
C LEU A 94 -13.09 9.94 -2.32
N GLU A 95 -13.31 9.03 -3.27
CA GLU A 95 -13.00 7.61 -3.10
C GLU A 95 -11.50 7.39 -2.80
N PRO A 96 -11.15 6.34 -2.02
CA PRO A 96 -9.77 6.06 -1.66
C PRO A 96 -8.92 5.78 -2.90
N LEU A 97 -7.85 6.56 -3.06
CA LEU A 97 -6.87 6.37 -4.13
C LEU A 97 -6.16 5.02 -4.00
N ARG A 98 -5.88 4.37 -5.13
CA ARG A 98 -5.25 3.04 -5.19
C ARG A 98 -3.99 3.09 -6.05
N ARG A 99 -2.95 2.35 -5.64
CA ARG A 99 -1.72 2.18 -6.43
C ARG A 99 -1.76 0.86 -7.22
N PRO A 100 -1.31 0.85 -8.48
CA PRO A 100 -1.22 -0.37 -9.28
C PRO A 100 -0.08 -1.26 -8.79
N ALA A 101 -0.32 -2.58 -8.75
CA ALA A 101 0.71 -3.57 -8.42
C ALA A 101 1.57 -3.88 -9.66
N ARG A 102 2.87 -4.10 -9.46
CA ARG A 102 3.84 -4.37 -10.55
C ARG A 102 3.98 -5.86 -10.84
N TYR A 103 4.16 -6.68 -9.79
CA TYR A 103 4.36 -8.12 -9.87
C TYR A 103 3.13 -8.89 -9.41
N GLY A 104 2.32 -8.28 -8.55
CA GLY A 104 1.07 -8.86 -8.07
C GLY A 104 1.24 -9.95 -7.01
N ILE A 105 2.41 -10.03 -6.38
CA ILE A 105 2.74 -11.02 -5.35
C ILE A 105 2.10 -10.57 -4.03
N ILE A 106 1.39 -11.48 -3.35
CA ILE A 106 0.68 -11.15 -2.11
C ILE A 106 1.66 -11.18 -0.94
N THR A 107 1.84 -10.04 -0.27
CA THR A 107 2.69 -9.95 0.93
C THR A 107 1.87 -10.02 2.21
N CYS A 108 0.65 -9.45 2.22
CA CYS A 108 -0.18 -9.43 3.41
C CYS A 108 -1.66 -9.57 3.04
N SER A 109 -2.40 -10.33 3.85
CA SER A 109 -3.86 -10.35 3.79
C SER A 109 -4.43 -10.01 5.17
N LEU A 110 -5.23 -8.96 5.21
CA LEU A 110 -5.89 -8.46 6.40
C LEU A 110 -7.37 -8.81 6.34
N GLN A 111 -7.81 -9.66 7.26
CA GLN A 111 -9.20 -10.00 7.46
C GLN A 111 -9.77 -9.21 8.65
N MET A 112 -10.79 -8.40 8.39
CA MET A 112 -11.53 -7.69 9.42
C MET A 112 -12.86 -8.38 9.67
N ARG A 113 -13.31 -8.42 10.93
CA ARG A 113 -14.57 -9.01 11.36
C ARG A 113 -15.32 -8.05 12.27
N SER A 114 -16.63 -7.94 12.10
CA SER A 114 -17.49 -7.16 12.99
C SER A 114 -18.92 -7.70 12.95
N PHE A 115 -19.72 -7.33 13.97
CA PHE A 115 -21.16 -7.56 13.98
C PHE A 115 -21.93 -6.42 13.28
N GLU A 116 -21.29 -5.27 13.05
CA GLU A 116 -21.88 -4.12 12.36
C GLU A 116 -21.27 -3.90 10.97
N VAL A 117 -22.11 -3.59 9.99
CA VAL A 117 -21.67 -3.38 8.60
C VAL A 117 -20.95 -2.04 8.45
N HIS A 118 -21.51 -0.97 9.03
CA HIS A 118 -21.07 0.43 8.89
C HIS A 118 -19.67 0.66 9.43
N ARG A 119 -19.42 0.30 10.69
CA ARG A 119 -18.10 0.39 11.31
C ARG A 119 -17.04 -0.35 10.50
N LEU A 120 -17.37 -1.56 10.05
CA LEU A 120 -16.48 -2.39 9.27
C LEU A 120 -16.16 -1.79 7.90
N ALA A 121 -17.04 -1.01 7.26
CA ALA A 121 -16.74 -0.39 5.97
C ALA A 121 -15.97 0.90 6.13
N PHE A 122 -16.34 1.73 7.11
CA PHE A 122 -15.60 2.94 7.44
C PHE A 122 -14.14 2.62 7.74
N PHE A 123 -13.89 1.62 8.58
CA PHE A 123 -12.53 1.20 8.91
C PHE A 123 -11.79 0.55 7.72
N ALA A 124 -12.51 -0.13 6.84
CA ALA A 124 -11.94 -0.65 5.61
C ALA A 124 -11.48 0.49 4.67
N ASP A 125 -12.27 1.55 4.54
CA ASP A 125 -11.90 2.74 3.77
C ASP A 125 -10.69 3.45 4.40
N PHE A 126 -10.72 3.67 5.72
CA PHE A 126 -9.58 4.19 6.47
C PHE A 126 -8.29 3.39 6.22
N SER A 127 -8.39 2.06 6.23
CA SER A 127 -7.26 1.17 5.98
C SER A 127 -6.70 1.31 4.57
N MET A 128 -7.57 1.49 3.57
CA MET A 128 -7.17 1.73 2.17
C MET A 128 -6.46 3.09 2.02
N ARG A 129 -6.99 4.14 2.66
CA ARG A 129 -6.36 5.48 2.66
C ARG A 129 -4.97 5.44 3.29
N ALA A 130 -4.83 4.78 4.44
CA ALA A 130 -3.54 4.60 5.10
C ALA A 130 -2.52 3.87 4.21
N ALA A 131 -2.96 2.79 3.53
CA ALA A 131 -2.10 2.04 2.63
C ALA A 131 -1.59 2.89 1.45
N TYR A 132 -2.42 3.78 0.90
CA TYR A 132 -2.05 4.67 -0.20
C TYR A 132 -0.93 5.64 0.19
N TYR A 133 -1.01 6.26 1.37
CA TYR A 133 0.00 7.21 1.83
C TYR A 133 1.34 6.54 2.18
N ILE A 134 1.29 5.35 2.79
CA ILE A 134 2.47 4.53 3.09
C ILE A 134 3.12 3.99 1.80
N GLY A 135 2.31 3.82 0.76
CA GLY A 135 2.76 3.45 -0.57
C GLY A 135 2.64 1.97 -0.91
N LEU A 136 1.71 1.29 -0.24
CA LEU A 136 1.37 -0.10 -0.49
C LEU A 136 0.34 -0.20 -1.61
N CYS A 137 0.44 -1.27 -2.41
CA CYS A 137 -0.54 -1.57 -3.45
C CYS A 137 -1.68 -2.42 -2.85
N ALA A 138 -2.66 -1.75 -2.26
CA ALA A 138 -3.82 -2.40 -1.66
C ALA A 138 -4.91 -2.71 -2.71
N SER A 139 -5.35 -3.96 -2.71
CA SER A 139 -6.60 -4.37 -3.38
C SER A 139 -7.78 -4.10 -2.45
N GLY A 140 -8.89 -3.63 -3.02
CA GLY A 140 -10.04 -3.09 -2.30
C GLY A 140 -10.66 -4.05 -1.27
N PRO A 141 -11.58 -3.53 -0.43
CA PRO A 141 -12.19 -4.31 0.62
C PRO A 141 -13.19 -5.31 0.04
N VAL A 142 -12.74 -6.55 -0.14
CA VAL A 142 -13.56 -7.64 -0.67
C VAL A 142 -14.52 -8.12 0.43
N PRO A 143 -15.85 -8.09 0.21
CA PRO A 143 -16.80 -8.67 1.14
C PRO A 143 -16.69 -10.18 1.11
N LEU A 144 -16.36 -10.77 2.25
CA LEU A 144 -16.39 -12.22 2.42
C LEU A 144 -17.79 -12.65 2.88
N PRO A 145 -18.20 -13.91 2.63
CA PRO A 145 -19.49 -14.40 3.08
C PRO A 145 -19.63 -14.26 4.60
N LYS A 146 -20.78 -13.71 5.02
CA LYS A 146 -21.13 -13.53 6.42
C LYS A 146 -21.40 -14.88 7.08
N ARG A 147 -21.00 -15.02 8.35
CA ARG A 147 -21.34 -16.21 9.17
C ARG A 147 -22.58 -15.88 9.98
N ILE A 148 -23.63 -16.68 9.86
CA ILE A 148 -24.88 -16.51 10.61
C ILE A 148 -24.98 -17.66 11.60
N GLU A 149 -24.89 -17.33 12.89
CA GLU A 149 -25.08 -18.29 13.98
C GLU A 149 -26.49 -18.10 14.52
N ARG A 150 -27.28 -19.18 14.61
CA ARG A 150 -28.66 -19.13 15.08
C ARG A 150 -28.83 -20.03 16.29
N TRP A 151 -29.55 -19.56 17.29
CA TRP A 151 -29.92 -20.37 18.45
C TRP A 151 -31.35 -20.05 18.86
N THR A 152 -32.00 -21.00 19.50
CA THR A 152 -33.39 -20.87 19.93
C THR A 152 -33.46 -20.94 21.44
N VAL A 153 -34.14 -19.99 22.06
CA VAL A 153 -34.31 -19.93 23.53
C VAL A 153 -35.81 -19.98 23.84
N PRO A 154 -36.27 -20.71 24.87
CA PRO A 154 -37.65 -20.57 25.34
C PRO A 154 -37.92 -19.13 25.80
N ARG A 155 -39.09 -18.57 25.48
CA ARG A 155 -39.44 -17.19 25.85
C ARG A 155 -39.65 -16.99 27.35
N GLY A 156 -40.10 -18.04 28.04
CA GLY A 156 -40.36 -18.02 29.48
C GLY A 156 -39.26 -18.75 30.27
N PRO A 157 -39.11 -18.44 31.56
CA PRO A 157 -38.07 -19.03 32.40
C PRO A 157 -38.32 -20.51 32.73
N PHE A 158 -39.57 -21.00 32.70
CA PHE A 158 -39.93 -22.36 33.10
C PHE A 158 -41.11 -22.93 32.29
N VAL A 159 -41.09 -24.24 32.00
CA VAL A 159 -42.17 -25.08 31.38
C VAL A 159 -42.66 -24.70 29.97
N HIS A 160 -42.50 -23.46 29.51
CA HIS A 160 -43.03 -22.96 28.23
C HIS A 160 -42.19 -23.34 27.00
N SER A 161 -42.03 -24.63 26.71
CA SER A 161 -41.21 -25.14 25.57
C SER A 161 -41.83 -24.89 24.18
N LYS A 162 -43.17 -24.80 24.08
CA LYS A 162 -43.88 -24.53 22.80
C LYS A 162 -43.63 -23.10 22.28
N SER A 163 -43.33 -22.15 23.16
CA SER A 163 -43.01 -20.76 22.83
C SER A 163 -41.50 -20.55 22.83
N LYS A 164 -40.88 -20.65 21.65
CA LYS A 164 -39.45 -20.38 21.44
C LYS A 164 -39.23 -19.08 20.66
N GLU A 165 -38.09 -18.46 20.89
CA GLU A 165 -37.60 -17.30 20.15
C GLU A 165 -36.29 -17.66 19.44
N ASN A 166 -36.16 -17.21 18.19
CA ASN A 166 -34.98 -17.42 17.37
C ASN A 166 -34.10 -16.19 17.48
N PHE A 167 -32.86 -16.38 17.93
CA PHE A 167 -31.85 -15.35 17.95
C PHE A 167 -30.79 -15.65 16.89
N GLU A 168 -30.19 -14.60 16.34
CA GLU A 168 -29.06 -14.74 15.45
C GLU A 168 -27.92 -13.78 15.77
N ARG A 169 -26.70 -14.23 15.49
CA ARG A 169 -25.49 -13.43 15.48
C ARG A 169 -24.86 -13.50 14.10
N ILE A 170 -24.84 -12.37 13.41
CA ILE A 170 -24.24 -12.25 12.09
C ILE A 170 -22.84 -11.66 12.23
N THR A 171 -21.83 -12.39 11.77
CA THR A 171 -20.46 -11.88 11.66
C THR A 171 -20.17 -11.48 10.22
N TYR A 172 -20.03 -10.19 9.97
CA TYR A 172 -19.58 -9.63 8.70
C TYR A 172 -18.07 -9.69 8.60
N LYS A 173 -17.56 -9.94 7.40
CA LYS A 173 -16.14 -10.14 7.14
C LYS A 173 -15.74 -9.37 5.89
N ARG A 174 -14.59 -8.70 5.96
CA ARG A 174 -13.97 -8.04 4.80
C ARG A 174 -12.50 -8.42 4.72
N LEU A 175 -11.98 -8.52 3.51
CA LEU A 175 -10.60 -8.86 3.22
C LEU A 175 -9.94 -7.70 2.46
N ILE A 176 -8.80 -7.24 2.95
CA ILE A 176 -7.90 -6.34 2.22
C ILE A 176 -6.64 -7.15 1.92
N THR A 177 -6.21 -7.15 0.67
CA THR A 177 -4.97 -7.81 0.26
C THR A 177 -3.96 -6.78 -0.21
N ILE A 178 -2.73 -6.86 0.30
CA ILE A 178 -1.61 -6.03 -0.15
C ILE A 178 -0.75 -6.86 -1.07
N LYS A 179 -0.45 -6.27 -2.22
CA LYS A 179 0.48 -6.82 -3.21
C LYS A 179 1.76 -6.00 -3.21
N ASP A 180 2.89 -6.66 -3.49
CA ASP A 180 4.20 -6.05 -3.71
C ASP A 180 4.63 -5.09 -2.59
N GLY A 181 4.38 -5.45 -1.33
CA GLY A 181 4.73 -4.65 -0.16
C GLY A 181 6.10 -5.03 0.40
N HIS A 182 6.90 -4.05 0.79
CA HIS A 182 8.12 -4.31 1.58
C HIS A 182 7.73 -4.73 3.02
N PRO A 183 8.33 -5.79 3.61
CA PRO A 183 7.90 -6.34 4.90
C PRO A 183 7.86 -5.30 6.03
N ARG A 184 8.92 -4.49 6.17
CA ARG A 184 8.95 -3.41 7.19
C ARG A 184 7.81 -2.39 7.03
N VAL A 185 7.39 -2.12 5.79
CA VAL A 185 6.36 -1.12 5.48
C VAL A 185 4.97 -1.70 5.81
N VAL A 186 4.78 -2.99 5.52
CA VAL A 186 3.58 -3.74 5.93
C VAL A 186 3.44 -3.77 7.45
N ASP A 187 4.55 -4.03 8.17
CA ASP A 187 4.55 -4.03 9.63
C ASP A 187 4.16 -2.66 10.20
N THR A 188 4.71 -1.57 9.66
CA THR A 188 4.34 -0.19 10.02
C THR A 188 2.85 0.09 9.76
N TRP A 189 2.32 -0.36 8.63
CA TRP A 189 0.89 -0.20 8.32
C TRP A 189 0.00 -0.97 9.31
N LEU A 190 0.34 -2.22 9.63
CA LEU A 190 -0.39 -3.00 10.63
C LEU A 190 -0.33 -2.34 12.01
N ALA A 191 0.82 -1.82 12.42
CA ALA A 191 0.98 -1.10 13.68
C ALA A 191 0.12 0.19 13.71
N TYR A 192 0.06 0.93 12.61
CA TYR A 192 -0.80 2.10 12.48
C TYR A 192 -2.28 1.74 12.63
N LEU A 193 -2.73 0.66 11.99
CA LEU A 193 -4.12 0.20 12.12
C LEU A 193 -4.45 -0.29 13.52
N ALA A 194 -3.53 -0.99 14.18
CA ALA A 194 -3.72 -1.44 15.56
C ALA A 194 -3.87 -0.26 16.54
N LYS A 195 -3.11 0.82 16.32
CA LYS A 195 -3.19 2.06 17.11
C LYS A 195 -4.55 2.76 16.96
N HIS A 196 -5.12 2.74 15.76
CA HIS A 196 -6.33 3.48 15.40
C HIS A 196 -7.55 2.57 15.16
N VAL A 197 -7.57 1.40 15.79
CA VAL A 197 -8.69 0.45 15.64
C VAL A 197 -9.97 1.05 16.24
N MET A 198 -11.07 0.95 15.50
CA MET A 198 -12.39 1.35 15.98
C MET A 198 -13.03 0.22 16.80
N SER A 199 -13.86 0.58 17.78
CA SER A 199 -14.56 -0.38 18.63
C SER A 199 -15.46 -1.34 17.82
N GLY A 200 -15.50 -2.60 18.26
CA GLY A 200 -16.32 -3.63 17.62
C GLY A 200 -15.71 -4.24 16.34
N ILE A 201 -14.43 -3.97 16.04
CA ILE A 201 -13.71 -4.55 14.90
C ILE A 201 -12.60 -5.47 15.41
N GLY A 202 -12.65 -6.74 14.98
CA GLY A 202 -11.57 -7.70 15.16
C GLY A 202 -10.72 -7.82 13.89
N MET A 203 -9.40 -7.84 14.02
CA MET A 203 -8.47 -7.94 12.89
C MET A 203 -7.67 -9.24 12.97
N LYS A 204 -7.49 -9.90 11.83
CA LYS A 204 -6.58 -11.03 11.65
C LYS A 204 -5.71 -10.76 10.44
N ALA A 205 -4.41 -10.63 10.63
CA ALA A 205 -3.45 -10.45 9.55
C ALA A 205 -2.69 -11.75 9.28
N HIS A 206 -2.56 -12.10 8.01
CA HIS A 206 -1.61 -13.10 7.53
C HIS A 206 -0.51 -12.37 6.75
N VAL A 207 0.71 -12.40 7.28
CA VAL A 207 1.90 -11.82 6.64
C VAL A 207 2.70 -12.95 6.00
N PHE A 208 2.96 -12.81 4.71
CA PHE A 208 3.76 -13.74 3.93
C PHE A 208 5.19 -13.20 3.82
N ARG A 209 6.18 -13.99 4.23
CA ARG A 209 7.60 -13.68 4.08
C ARG A 209 8.21 -14.67 3.10
N TYR A 210 9.08 -14.17 2.23
CA TYR A 210 9.84 -14.97 1.28
C TYR A 210 11.28 -15.02 1.78
N GLU A 211 11.74 -16.21 2.09
CA GLU A 211 13.09 -16.50 2.58
C GLU A 211 13.67 -17.62 1.72
N ALA A 212 14.99 -17.65 1.59
CA ALA A 212 15.65 -18.73 0.89
C ALA A 212 15.71 -19.98 1.80
N ILE A 213 15.61 -21.17 1.20
CA ILE A 213 15.50 -22.45 1.94
C ILE A 213 16.67 -22.66 2.93
N MET A 214 17.87 -22.16 2.64
CA MET A 214 19.10 -22.44 3.40
C MET A 214 19.47 -21.37 4.47
N GLN A 215 18.52 -20.58 4.98
CA GLN A 215 18.79 -19.42 5.86
C GLN A 215 18.68 -19.68 7.37
N GLU A 216 18.93 -20.89 7.86
CA GLU A 216 18.86 -21.20 9.31
C GLU A 216 19.78 -20.29 10.15
N LYS A 217 21.04 -20.13 9.75
CA LYS A 217 22.04 -19.31 10.48
C LYS A 217 21.68 -17.81 10.54
N GLU A 218 20.96 -17.31 9.54
CA GLU A 218 20.56 -15.89 9.50
C GLU A 218 19.40 -15.57 10.46
N ARG A 219 18.60 -16.57 10.84
CA ARG A 219 17.49 -16.39 11.78
C ARG A 219 18.01 -16.33 13.21
N ASP A 220 18.93 -17.23 13.57
CA ASP A 220 19.53 -17.30 14.91
C ASP A 220 20.29 -16.01 15.26
N SER A 221 20.93 -15.39 14.28
CA SER A 221 21.64 -14.10 14.43
C SER A 221 20.73 -12.87 14.50
N LYS A 222 19.45 -12.98 14.14
CA LYS A 222 18.48 -11.87 14.13
C LYS A 222 17.46 -11.94 15.27
N MET A 223 17.48 -12.98 16.10
CA MET A 223 16.69 -13.02 17.33
C MET A 223 17.19 -11.92 18.29
N PRO A 224 16.35 -10.94 18.65
CA PRO A 224 16.75 -9.95 19.64
C PRO A 224 16.96 -10.65 20.98
N GLU A 225 18.15 -10.52 21.55
CA GLU A 225 18.44 -11.01 22.90
C GLU A 225 17.43 -10.38 23.88
N GLU A 226 16.60 -11.22 24.50
CA GLU A 226 15.67 -10.79 25.54
C GLU A 226 16.48 -10.25 26.72
N LYS A 227 16.53 -8.93 26.87
CA LYS A 227 17.11 -8.30 28.06
C LYS A 227 16.11 -8.47 29.20
N HIS A 228 16.39 -9.44 30.06
CA HIS A 228 15.72 -9.66 31.35
C HIS A 228 15.92 -8.48 32.31
#